data_AF-A0A7V3YDY9-F1
#
_entry.id   AF-A0A7V3YDY9-F1
#
_cell.length_a   1.000
_cell.length_b   1.000
_cell.length_c   1.000
_cell.angle_alpha   90.00
_cell.angle_beta   90.00
_cell.angle_gamma   90.00
#
_symmetry.space_group_name_H-M   'P 1'
#
loop_
_entity.id
_entity.type
_entity.pdbx_description
1 polymer ?
#
loop_
_entity_poly.entity_id
_entity_poly.type
_entity_poly.pdbx_seq_one_letter_code
_entity_poly.pdbx_strand_id
1 'polypeptide(L)'
;MPLPRYVQLVSQEKVIPIGKQVVLEKEEIARLKIVFLRDSLKPADGPQFLKITIVVKDRNGQVIDENEQYAITFYRLEDPKAEMDLLREYVHRVNPMGWFNPESIEAIPIQIDSLTAWGEVRIRVEMEKDIMKYYGRIKNKLEYSILVRGASVQLGVALSVPKVLYDTCKKDSVHYGNTSAMVRFFFLNKENGVRCPLSLGIGTFGVESPIDVSRSGGGFAISFYLDVIQLFGNRMGRFSHKINAGIDISPFLPIGHKPRILLSARVGILP
;
A
#
# COMPACT_ATOMS: atom_id res chain seq x y z
N MET A 1 3.98 34.03 9.27
CA MET A 1 2.67 33.35 9.13
C MET A 1 2.75 31.87 9.52
N PRO A 2 1.68 31.18 9.99
CA PRO A 2 1.76 29.75 10.27
C PRO A 2 1.77 28.86 9.00
N LEU A 3 2.64 27.85 8.95
CA LEU A 3 2.85 26.94 7.81
C LEU A 3 1.56 26.28 7.26
N PRO A 4 0.62 25.76 8.08
CA PRO A 4 -0.57 25.08 7.54
C PRO A 4 -1.44 25.95 6.62
N ARG A 5 -1.30 27.29 6.67
CA ARG A 5 -2.07 28.20 5.83
C ARG A 5 -1.55 28.30 4.39
N TYR A 6 -0.28 28.01 4.17
CA TYR A 6 0.35 28.21 2.86
C TYR A 6 1.18 27.02 2.36
N VAL A 7 1.33 25.96 3.15
CA VAL A 7 2.04 24.74 2.77
C VAL A 7 1.08 23.56 2.81
N GLN A 8 1.01 22.79 1.73
CA GLN A 8 0.25 21.55 1.66
C GLN A 8 1.06 20.45 1.01
N LEU A 9 0.90 19.21 1.48
CA LEU A 9 1.40 18.03 0.79
C LEU A 9 0.28 17.45 -0.06
N VAL A 10 0.55 17.21 -1.34
CA VAL A 10 -0.45 16.75 -2.31
C VAL A 10 0.09 15.55 -3.09
N SER A 11 -0.77 14.57 -3.34
CA SER A 11 -0.54 13.50 -4.31
C SER A 11 -1.75 13.40 -5.24
N GLN A 12 -1.53 13.45 -6.56
CA GLN A 12 -2.61 13.33 -7.56
C GLN A 12 -3.84 14.21 -7.23
N GLU A 13 -3.60 15.48 -6.87
CA GLU A 13 -4.63 16.47 -6.49
C GLU A 13 -5.34 16.21 -5.16
N LYS A 14 -5.02 15.13 -4.44
CA LYS A 14 -5.50 14.88 -3.07
C LYS A 14 -4.55 15.50 -2.04
N VAL A 15 -5.12 16.32 -1.17
CA VAL A 15 -4.38 16.90 -0.03
C VAL A 15 -4.18 15.85 1.05
N ILE A 16 -2.93 15.66 1.48
CA ILE A 16 -2.58 14.75 2.56
C ILE A 16 -2.78 15.48 3.90
N PRO A 17 -3.55 14.91 4.85
CA PRO A 17 -3.82 15.55 6.13
C PRO A 17 -2.56 15.64 7.00
N ILE A 18 -2.39 16.79 7.65
CA ILE A 18 -1.30 17.03 8.60
C ILE A 18 -1.56 16.23 9.88
N GLY A 19 -0.52 15.60 10.44
CA GLY A 19 -0.57 14.92 11.74
C GLY A 19 -1.41 13.65 11.78
N LYS A 20 -1.94 13.18 10.63
CA LYS A 20 -2.63 11.89 10.51
C LYS A 20 -1.82 10.96 9.63
N GLN A 21 -1.79 9.70 10.01
CA GLN A 21 -1.21 8.65 9.18
C GLN A 21 -2.17 8.29 8.05
N VAL A 22 -1.66 8.24 6.82
CA VAL A 22 -2.40 7.78 5.64
C VAL A 22 -1.69 6.62 4.97
N VAL A 23 -2.43 5.78 4.24
CA VAL A 23 -1.86 4.68 3.46
C VAL A 23 -1.94 5.04 1.98
N LEU A 24 -0.81 5.09 1.29
CA LEU A 24 -0.72 5.42 -0.13
C LEU A 24 -0.02 4.31 -0.91
N GLU A 25 -0.35 4.18 -2.20
CA GLU A 25 0.38 3.30 -3.12
C GLU A 25 1.69 3.93 -3.59
N LYS A 26 2.61 3.13 -4.15
CA LYS A 26 3.94 3.61 -4.55
C LYS A 26 3.84 4.71 -5.62
N GLU A 27 2.86 4.60 -6.51
CA GLU A 27 2.59 5.52 -7.61
C GLU A 27 2.02 6.84 -7.10
N GLU A 28 1.23 6.82 -6.01
CA GLU A 28 0.76 8.02 -5.32
C GLU A 28 1.94 8.70 -4.60
N ILE A 29 2.82 7.92 -3.97
CA ILE A 29 4.00 8.43 -3.27
C ILE A 29 5.00 9.07 -4.25
N ALA A 30 5.24 8.46 -5.40
CA ALA A 30 6.12 8.98 -6.45
C ALA A 30 5.66 10.32 -7.04
N ARG A 31 4.38 10.69 -6.83
CA ARG A 31 3.78 11.96 -7.28
C ARG A 31 3.56 12.94 -6.14
N LEU A 32 4.13 12.69 -4.95
CA LEU A 32 4.06 13.62 -3.85
C LEU A 32 4.77 14.91 -4.20
N LYS A 33 4.12 16.02 -3.90
CA LYS A 33 4.72 17.36 -3.97
C LYS A 33 4.22 18.22 -2.83
N ILE A 34 5.09 19.08 -2.34
CA ILE A 34 4.69 20.20 -1.50
C ILE A 34 4.21 21.31 -2.42
N VAL A 35 3.01 21.83 -2.17
CA VAL A 35 2.41 22.95 -2.90
C VAL A 35 2.36 24.16 -1.97
N PHE A 36 2.73 25.31 -2.52
CA PHE A 36 2.70 26.59 -1.82
C PHE A 36 1.47 27.40 -2.24
N LEU A 37 0.56 27.66 -1.30
CA LEU A 37 -0.62 28.50 -1.52
C LEU A 37 -0.25 29.98 -1.39
N ARG A 38 0.45 30.49 -2.40
CA ARG A 38 1.08 31.81 -2.39
C ARG A 38 0.10 32.97 -2.25
N ASP A 39 -1.15 32.78 -2.67
CA ASP A 39 -2.23 33.77 -2.50
C ASP A 39 -2.59 33.99 -1.02
N SER A 40 -2.19 33.07 -0.13
CA SER A 40 -2.35 33.23 1.31
C SER A 40 -1.24 34.09 1.94
N LEU A 41 -0.12 34.28 1.25
CA LEU A 41 1.01 35.08 1.73
C LEU A 41 0.82 36.55 1.35
N LYS A 42 1.19 37.46 2.24
CA LYS A 42 1.18 38.91 1.99
C LYS A 42 2.59 39.43 1.77
N PRO A 43 2.76 40.60 1.12
CA PRO A 43 4.07 41.24 0.99
C PRO A 43 4.80 41.43 2.33
N ALA A 44 4.06 41.74 3.39
CA ALA A 44 4.59 41.91 4.75
C ALA A 44 5.10 40.61 5.40
N ASP A 45 4.69 39.43 4.91
CA ASP A 45 5.19 38.15 5.45
C ASP A 45 6.63 37.87 5.02
N GLY A 46 7.10 38.51 3.94
CA GLY A 46 8.43 38.30 3.39
C GLY A 46 8.63 36.89 2.80
N PRO A 47 9.86 36.60 2.33
CA PRO A 47 10.21 35.28 1.83
C PRO A 47 10.16 34.21 2.94
N GLN A 48 9.55 33.08 2.63
CA GLN A 48 9.47 31.91 3.49
C GLN A 48 10.53 30.90 3.05
N PHE A 49 11.51 30.65 3.91
CA PHE A 49 12.56 29.66 3.68
C PHE A 49 12.25 28.41 4.48
N LEU A 50 12.10 27.30 3.77
CA LEU A 50 11.66 26.04 4.36
C LEU A 50 12.73 24.97 4.19
N LYS A 51 12.89 24.20 5.25
CA LYS A 51 13.60 22.93 5.24
C LYS A 51 12.60 21.79 5.23
N ILE A 52 12.76 20.89 4.28
CA ILE A 52 11.93 19.71 4.08
C ILE A 52 12.82 18.50 4.38
N THR A 53 12.56 17.83 5.50
CA THR A 53 13.26 16.59 5.85
C THR A 53 12.36 15.41 5.52
N ILE A 54 12.86 14.48 4.72
CA ILE A 54 12.15 13.26 4.33
C ILE A 54 12.90 12.09 4.95
N VAL A 55 12.21 11.29 5.75
CA VAL A 55 12.76 10.10 6.40
C VAL A 55 11.96 8.90 5.97
N VAL A 56 12.61 7.91 5.38
CA VAL A 56 12.01 6.63 5.06
C VAL A 56 12.44 5.59 6.07
N LYS A 57 11.46 4.89 6.64
CA LYS A 57 11.67 3.77 7.54
C LYS A 57 11.13 2.48 6.93
N ASP A 58 11.84 1.39 7.18
CA ASP A 58 11.35 0.06 6.87
C ASP A 58 10.22 -0.36 7.82
N ARG A 59 9.66 -1.56 7.59
CA ARG A 59 8.59 -2.13 8.44
C ARG A 59 9.01 -2.36 9.90
N ASN A 60 10.32 -2.42 10.19
CA ASN A 60 10.87 -2.64 11.52
C ASN A 60 11.19 -1.30 12.21
N GLY A 61 10.96 -0.17 11.54
CA GLY A 61 11.23 1.17 12.04
C GLY A 61 12.69 1.63 11.84
N GLN A 62 13.52 0.85 11.14
CA GLN A 62 14.88 1.24 10.78
C GLN A 62 14.85 2.32 9.70
N VAL A 63 15.60 3.40 9.87
CA VAL A 63 15.78 4.42 8.83
C VAL A 63 16.62 3.83 7.70
N ILE A 64 16.08 3.83 6.50
CA ILE A 64 16.73 3.29 5.29
C ILE A 64 17.16 4.39 4.32
N ASP A 65 16.51 5.55 4.39
CA ASP A 65 16.82 6.71 3.58
C ASP A 65 16.43 7.98 4.37
N GLU A 66 17.25 9.00 4.26
CA GLU A 66 17.01 10.31 4.86
C GLU A 66 17.62 11.36 3.94
N ASN A 67 16.78 12.28 3.47
CA ASN A 67 17.22 13.38 2.63
C ASN A 67 16.59 14.70 3.07
N GLU A 68 17.26 15.78 2.67
CA GLU A 68 16.85 17.14 2.99
C GLU A 68 16.74 17.96 1.71
N GLN A 69 15.64 18.70 1.60
CA GLN A 69 15.41 19.64 0.52
C GLN A 69 15.13 21.03 1.09
N TYR A 70 15.50 22.04 0.34
CA TYR A 70 15.30 23.44 0.72
C TYR A 70 14.39 24.14 -0.27
N ALA A 71 13.51 24.98 0.25
CA ALA A 71 12.51 25.69 -0.53
C ALA A 71 12.50 27.17 -0.19
N ILE A 72 12.20 28.00 -1.20
CA ILE A 72 11.86 29.41 -1.01
C ILE A 72 10.52 29.65 -1.68
N THR A 73 9.59 30.23 -0.93
CA THR A 73 8.32 30.71 -1.49
C THR A 73 7.98 32.08 -0.91
N PHE A 74 7.19 32.85 -1.64
CA PHE A 74 6.74 34.18 -1.23
C PHE A 74 5.40 34.47 -1.89
N TYR A 75 4.79 35.60 -1.51
CA TYR A 75 3.53 36.07 -2.10
C TYR A 75 3.59 36.13 -3.63
N ARG A 76 2.44 35.99 -4.28
CA ARG A 76 2.35 36.00 -5.75
C ARG A 76 2.42 37.42 -6.29
N LEU A 77 3.17 37.63 -7.36
CA LEU A 77 3.14 38.85 -8.17
C LEU A 77 2.39 38.59 -9.48
N GLU A 78 1.71 39.62 -10.00
CA GLU A 78 0.99 39.52 -11.28
C GLU A 78 1.95 39.49 -12.48
N ASP A 79 3.12 40.12 -12.36
CA ASP A 79 4.17 40.12 -13.37
C ASP A 79 5.19 39.00 -13.12
N PRO A 80 5.28 37.98 -13.99
CA PRO A 80 6.26 36.90 -13.87
C PRO A 80 7.71 37.38 -13.89
N LYS A 81 8.01 38.50 -14.55
CA LYS A 81 9.36 39.04 -14.60
C LYS A 81 9.76 39.65 -13.25
N ALA A 82 8.89 40.47 -12.68
CA ALA A 82 9.08 41.02 -11.33
C ALA A 82 9.21 39.90 -10.28
N GLU A 83 8.44 38.82 -10.43
CA GLU A 83 8.52 37.64 -9.57
C GLU A 83 9.89 36.94 -9.65
N MET A 84 10.40 36.77 -10.86
CA MET A 84 11.72 36.18 -11.08
C MET A 84 12.85 37.06 -10.56
N ASP A 85 12.74 38.38 -10.73
CA ASP A 85 13.75 39.32 -10.22
C ASP A 85 13.74 39.32 -8.68
N LEU A 86 12.56 39.26 -8.06
CA LEU A 86 12.42 39.15 -6.61
C LEU A 86 12.95 37.81 -6.07
N LEU A 87 12.69 36.69 -6.76
CA LEU A 87 13.29 35.40 -6.41
C LEU A 87 14.82 35.50 -6.45
N ARG A 88 15.39 36.04 -7.53
CA ARG A 88 16.85 36.21 -7.67
C ARG A 88 17.42 37.06 -6.54
N GLU A 89 16.75 38.15 -6.17
CA GLU A 89 17.13 39.00 -5.04
C GLU A 89 17.16 38.21 -3.73
N TYR A 90 16.14 37.41 -3.44
CA TYR A 90 16.08 36.59 -2.22
C TYR A 90 17.12 35.47 -2.20
N VAL A 91 17.33 34.79 -3.33
CA VAL A 91 18.37 33.76 -3.46
C VAL A 91 19.75 34.39 -3.27
N HIS A 92 20.01 35.56 -3.85
CA HIS A 92 21.29 36.25 -3.73
C HIS A 92 21.57 36.74 -2.29
N ARG A 93 20.54 37.21 -1.56
CA ARG A 93 20.67 37.70 -0.19
C ARG A 93 20.97 36.63 0.86
N VAL A 94 20.62 35.37 0.59
CA VAL A 94 20.65 34.30 1.60
C VAL A 94 21.78 33.27 1.37
N ASN A 95 22.64 33.50 0.36
CA ASN A 95 23.88 32.75 0.04
C ASN A 95 23.67 31.49 -0.87
N PRO A 96 24.70 31.02 -1.62
CA PRO A 96 24.66 30.64 -3.04
C PRO A 96 24.62 29.11 -3.23
N MET A 97 24.25 28.38 -2.18
CA MET A 97 24.40 26.93 -2.06
C MET A 97 23.21 26.14 -2.64
N GLY A 98 22.19 26.83 -3.18
CA GLY A 98 21.01 26.20 -3.74
C GLY A 98 20.89 26.45 -5.24
N TRP A 99 20.89 25.39 -6.04
CA TRP A 99 20.26 25.44 -7.34
C TRP A 99 18.75 25.63 -7.14
N PHE A 100 18.28 26.86 -7.32
CA PHE A 100 16.86 27.17 -7.26
C PHE A 100 16.26 27.09 -8.66
N ASN A 101 15.37 26.11 -8.86
CA ASN A 101 14.52 26.05 -10.03
C ASN A 101 13.32 27.02 -9.81
N PRO A 102 13.03 27.95 -10.74
CA PRO A 102 11.84 28.81 -10.68
C PRO A 102 10.53 28.06 -10.44
N GLU A 103 10.41 26.83 -10.94
CA GLU A 103 9.22 25.98 -10.74
C GLU A 103 9.02 25.61 -9.26
N SER A 104 10.08 25.66 -8.46
CA SER A 104 10.08 25.34 -7.02
C SER A 104 9.39 26.40 -6.16
N ILE A 105 9.07 27.59 -6.70
CA ILE A 105 8.36 28.65 -5.96
C ILE A 105 6.90 28.24 -5.72
N GLU A 106 6.29 27.49 -6.64
CA GLU A 106 4.91 27.04 -6.57
C GLU A 106 4.78 25.66 -5.95
N ALA A 107 5.64 24.72 -6.35
CA ALA A 107 5.63 23.37 -5.81
C ALA A 107 6.98 22.66 -5.90
N ILE A 108 7.24 21.78 -4.95
CA ILE A 108 8.48 20.98 -4.90
C ILE A 108 8.12 19.50 -4.91
N PRO A 109 8.61 18.72 -5.89
CA PRO A 109 8.42 17.28 -5.90
C PRO A 109 9.22 16.65 -4.75
N ILE A 110 8.56 15.74 -4.02
CA ILE A 110 9.21 14.96 -2.98
C ILE A 110 9.96 13.81 -3.65
N GLN A 111 11.28 13.83 -3.53
CA GLN A 111 12.15 12.80 -4.09
C GLN A 111 12.41 11.75 -3.03
N ILE A 112 12.04 10.51 -3.33
CA ILE A 112 12.23 9.36 -2.45
C ILE A 112 12.91 8.28 -3.27
N ASP A 113 14.17 8.03 -2.97
CA ASP A 113 15.00 7.12 -3.76
C ASP A 113 14.70 5.65 -3.44
N SER A 114 14.31 5.39 -2.18
CA SER A 114 14.03 4.03 -1.70
C SER A 114 12.65 3.92 -1.05
N LEU A 115 11.79 3.05 -1.59
CA LEU A 115 10.48 2.75 -1.03
C LEU A 115 10.31 1.25 -0.73
N THR A 116 10.33 0.91 0.56
CA THR A 116 10.00 -0.43 1.03
C THR A 116 8.50 -0.60 1.22
N ALA A 117 7.96 -1.75 0.81
CA ALA A 117 6.57 -2.10 1.11
C ALA A 117 6.35 -2.18 2.62
N TRP A 118 5.20 -1.69 3.10
CA TRP A 118 4.90 -1.55 4.53
C TRP A 118 5.88 -0.64 5.30
N GLY A 119 6.70 0.14 4.60
CA GLY A 119 7.53 1.18 5.20
C GLY A 119 6.73 2.44 5.55
N GLU A 120 7.35 3.33 6.29
CA GLU A 120 6.82 4.65 6.63
C GLU A 120 7.66 5.74 5.98
N VAL A 121 7.02 6.66 5.27
CA VAL A 121 7.61 7.92 4.82
C VAL A 121 7.13 9.02 5.75
N ARG A 122 8.07 9.67 6.44
CA ARG A 122 7.80 10.87 7.24
C ARG A 122 8.34 12.08 6.51
N ILE A 123 7.47 13.06 6.28
CA ILE A 123 7.86 14.34 5.68
C ILE A 123 7.65 15.41 6.72
N ARG A 124 8.72 16.13 7.03
CA ARG A 124 8.73 17.25 7.97
C ARG A 124 9.03 18.52 7.20
N VAL A 125 8.22 19.55 7.42
CA VAL A 125 8.47 20.89 6.87
C VAL A 125 8.63 21.86 8.02
N GLU A 126 9.75 22.57 8.08
CA GLU A 126 10.03 23.57 9.11
C GLU A 126 10.65 24.83 8.50
N MET A 127 10.48 25.97 9.19
CA MET A 127 11.18 27.20 8.82
C MET A 127 12.67 27.06 9.13
N GLU A 128 13.53 27.50 8.19
CA GLU A 128 14.97 27.39 8.36
C GLU A 128 15.49 28.29 9.49
N LYS A 129 16.18 27.70 10.47
CA LYS A 129 16.46 28.30 11.78
C LYS A 129 17.47 29.44 11.71
N ASP A 130 18.42 29.37 10.78
CA ASP A 130 19.42 30.42 10.62
C ASP A 130 18.83 31.67 9.97
N ILE A 131 17.75 31.52 9.20
CA ILE A 131 17.04 32.64 8.56
C ILE A 131 15.97 33.24 9.48
N MET A 132 15.41 32.44 10.40
CA MET A 132 14.53 32.95 11.47
C MET A 132 15.18 34.05 12.33
N LYS A 133 16.51 34.14 12.37
CA LYS A 133 17.24 35.23 13.06
C LYS A 133 17.03 36.60 12.39
N TYR A 134 16.78 36.64 11.09
CA TYR A 134 16.61 37.88 10.31
C TYR A 134 15.15 38.35 10.22
N TYR A 135 14.19 37.43 10.26
CA TYR A 135 12.77 37.74 9.98
C TYR A 135 11.79 37.46 11.13
N GLY A 136 12.30 37.12 12.32
CA GLY A 136 11.49 36.93 13.53
C GLY A 136 11.04 35.48 13.75
N ARG A 137 10.78 35.14 15.01
CA ARG A 137 10.53 33.77 15.46
C ARG A 137 9.05 33.38 15.31
N ILE A 138 8.76 32.51 14.34
CA ILE A 138 7.56 31.67 14.39
C ILE A 138 8.03 30.22 14.31
N LYS A 139 8.06 29.52 15.45
CA LYS A 139 8.28 28.07 15.47
C LYS A 139 7.04 27.40 14.89
N ASN A 140 7.10 27.02 13.62
CA ASN A 140 6.06 26.24 13.00
C ASN A 140 6.70 25.06 12.27
N LYS A 141 6.12 23.88 12.48
CA LYS A 141 6.57 22.62 11.90
C LYS A 141 5.34 21.85 11.46
N LEU A 142 5.39 21.30 10.25
CA LEU A 142 4.42 20.34 9.73
C LEU A 142 5.06 18.96 9.73
N GLU A 143 4.24 17.94 10.02
CA GLU A 143 4.66 16.55 9.93
C GLU A 143 3.55 15.72 9.25
N TYR A 144 3.94 14.98 8.23
CA TYR A 144 3.12 14.05 7.47
C TYR A 144 3.69 12.64 7.68
N SER A 145 2.83 11.66 7.95
CA SER A 145 3.20 10.25 8.08
C SER A 145 2.41 9.45 7.04
N ILE A 146 3.13 8.75 6.18
CA ILE A 146 2.57 8.01 5.05
C ILE A 146 3.06 6.57 5.16
N LEU A 147 2.15 5.62 5.24
CA LEU A 147 2.46 4.20 5.12
C LEU A 147 2.42 3.79 3.65
N VAL A 148 3.48 3.12 3.22
CA VAL A 148 3.56 2.55 1.88
C VAL A 148 2.71 1.28 1.85
N ARG A 149 1.68 1.24 1.01
CA ARG A 149 0.86 0.03 0.83
C ARG A 149 1.75 -1.14 0.39
N GLY A 150 1.63 -2.26 1.11
CA GLY A 150 2.32 -3.51 0.79
C GLY A 150 1.38 -4.60 0.30
N ALA A 151 1.90 -5.82 0.20
CA ALA A 151 1.09 -6.99 -0.22
C ALA A 151 0.14 -7.30 0.92
N SER A 152 -1.13 -7.38 0.59
CA SER A 152 -2.20 -7.77 1.51
C SER A 152 -2.63 -9.20 1.24
N VAL A 153 -3.04 -9.88 2.30
CA VAL A 153 -3.70 -11.18 2.21
C VAL A 153 -5.19 -10.95 2.30
N GLN A 154 -5.94 -11.44 1.31
CA GLN A 154 -7.39 -11.50 1.36
C GLN A 154 -7.83 -12.87 1.88
N LEU A 155 -8.74 -12.87 2.84
CA LEU A 155 -9.38 -14.07 3.35
C LEU A 155 -10.71 -14.30 2.65
N GLY A 156 -11.07 -15.57 2.45
CA GLY A 156 -12.47 -15.91 2.18
C GLY A 156 -12.73 -17.40 2.16
N VAL A 157 -14.01 -17.76 2.10
CA VAL A 157 -14.47 -19.14 2.22
C VAL A 157 -14.66 -19.73 0.82
N ALA A 158 -14.06 -20.89 0.60
CA ALA A 158 -14.17 -21.67 -0.62
C ALA A 158 -15.00 -22.92 -0.38
N LEU A 159 -15.99 -23.15 -1.24
CA LEU A 159 -16.77 -24.39 -1.30
C LEU A 159 -16.46 -25.09 -2.62
N SER A 160 -16.07 -26.35 -2.57
CA SER A 160 -15.62 -27.07 -3.78
C SER A 160 -16.01 -28.54 -3.78
N VAL A 161 -16.11 -29.09 -4.97
CA VAL A 161 -16.21 -30.53 -5.24
C VAL A 161 -14.80 -31.04 -5.55
N PRO A 162 -14.17 -31.81 -4.64
CA PRO A 162 -12.86 -32.37 -4.87
C PRO A 162 -12.92 -33.67 -5.67
N LYS A 163 -11.86 -33.95 -6.44
CA LYS A 163 -11.57 -35.26 -7.01
C LYS A 163 -10.13 -35.63 -6.70
N VAL A 164 -9.93 -36.68 -5.90
CA VAL A 164 -8.60 -37.21 -5.62
C VAL A 164 -8.04 -37.85 -6.90
N LEU A 165 -6.89 -37.36 -7.34
CA LEU A 165 -6.14 -37.88 -8.48
C LEU A 165 -5.03 -38.81 -8.01
N TYR A 166 -4.43 -38.52 -6.85
CA TYR A 166 -3.38 -39.33 -6.24
C TYR A 166 -3.46 -39.27 -4.71
N ASP A 167 -3.23 -40.42 -4.08
CA ASP A 167 -3.19 -40.61 -2.62
C ASP A 167 -1.93 -41.41 -2.27
N THR A 168 -1.02 -40.81 -1.48
CA THR A 168 0.22 -41.47 -1.04
C THR A 168 -0.01 -42.73 -0.20
N CYS A 169 -1.18 -42.87 0.40
CA CYS A 169 -1.55 -43.95 1.31
C CYS A 169 -2.73 -44.76 0.77
N LYS A 170 -2.82 -44.97 -0.56
CA LYS A 170 -3.90 -45.72 -1.23
C LYS A 170 -4.24 -47.09 -0.62
N LYS A 171 -3.29 -47.74 0.07
CA LYS A 171 -3.49 -49.04 0.75
C LYS A 171 -4.32 -48.93 2.05
N ASP A 172 -4.37 -47.76 2.68
CA ASP A 172 -5.23 -47.44 3.83
C ASP A 172 -6.48 -46.74 3.29
N SER A 173 -7.45 -47.53 2.84
CA SER A 173 -8.61 -47.03 2.08
C SER A 173 -9.48 -46.10 2.91
N VAL A 174 -9.66 -44.88 2.39
CA VAL A 174 -10.56 -43.86 2.96
C VAL A 174 -11.67 -43.59 1.96
N HIS A 175 -12.90 -43.45 2.44
CA HIS A 175 -13.99 -42.94 1.63
C HIS A 175 -13.91 -41.41 1.58
N TYR A 176 -13.84 -40.87 0.36
CA TYR A 176 -13.89 -39.43 0.11
C TYR A 176 -15.30 -39.05 -0.32
N GLY A 177 -15.97 -38.23 0.48
CA GLY A 177 -17.21 -37.57 0.10
C GLY A 177 -16.99 -36.51 -0.97
N ASN A 178 -18.09 -35.89 -1.40
CA ASN A 178 -18.11 -35.06 -2.62
C ASN A 178 -17.94 -33.56 -2.35
N THR A 179 -17.70 -33.14 -1.11
CA THR A 179 -17.63 -31.71 -0.77
C THR A 179 -16.39 -31.36 0.05
N SER A 180 -15.92 -30.13 -0.10
CA SER A 180 -14.83 -29.55 0.68
C SER A 180 -15.15 -28.09 1.00
N ALA A 181 -14.91 -27.66 2.24
CA ALA A 181 -15.03 -26.28 2.66
C ALA A 181 -13.72 -25.80 3.26
N MET A 182 -13.17 -24.71 2.74
CA MET A 182 -11.87 -24.19 3.18
C MET A 182 -11.89 -22.69 3.37
N VAL A 183 -11.25 -22.22 4.45
CA VAL A 183 -10.84 -20.83 4.56
C VAL A 183 -9.56 -20.67 3.75
N ARG A 184 -9.58 -19.77 2.76
CA ARG A 184 -8.48 -19.50 1.86
C ARG A 184 -7.85 -18.12 2.08
N PHE A 185 -6.54 -18.09 1.92
CA PHE A 185 -5.66 -16.94 1.98
C PHE A 185 -5.15 -16.66 0.57
N PHE A 186 -5.58 -15.55 -0.01
CA PHE A 186 -5.17 -15.08 -1.33
C PHE A 186 -4.16 -13.95 -1.17
N PHE A 187 -3.00 -14.12 -1.77
CA PHE A 187 -2.04 -13.01 -1.86
C PHE A 187 -2.53 -12.02 -2.93
N LEU A 188 -2.66 -10.75 -2.58
CA LEU A 188 -2.95 -9.69 -3.54
C LEU A 188 -1.63 -9.10 -4.05
N ASN A 189 -1.50 -9.00 -5.38
CA ASN A 189 -0.40 -8.32 -6.01
C ASN A 189 -0.44 -6.83 -5.62
N LYS A 190 0.71 -6.28 -5.23
CA LYS A 190 0.89 -4.91 -4.79
C LYS A 190 0.68 -3.88 -5.90
N GLU A 191 0.92 -4.25 -7.16
CA GLU A 191 0.97 -3.32 -8.29
C GLU A 191 -0.40 -3.15 -8.98
N ASN A 192 -1.22 -4.21 -9.01
CA ASN A 192 -2.49 -4.20 -9.74
C ASN A 192 -3.69 -4.68 -8.90
N GLY A 193 -3.48 -5.04 -7.63
CA GLY A 193 -4.53 -5.53 -6.74
C GLY A 193 -5.13 -6.88 -7.15
N VAL A 194 -4.56 -7.57 -8.15
CA VAL A 194 -5.07 -8.87 -8.62
C VAL A 194 -4.61 -9.98 -7.69
N ARG A 195 -5.50 -10.95 -7.42
CA ARG A 195 -5.15 -12.14 -6.64
C ARG A 195 -4.13 -13.01 -7.37
N CYS A 196 -3.11 -13.44 -6.64
CA CYS A 196 -2.25 -14.53 -7.07
C CYS A 196 -3.11 -15.79 -7.32
N PRO A 197 -2.91 -16.51 -8.44
CA PRO A 197 -3.64 -17.75 -8.72
C PRO A 197 -3.30 -18.87 -7.73
N LEU A 198 -2.19 -18.73 -7.00
CA LEU A 198 -1.85 -19.63 -5.90
C LEU A 198 -2.45 -19.14 -4.58
N SER A 199 -3.15 -20.04 -3.88
CA SER A 199 -3.75 -19.78 -2.56
C SER A 199 -3.43 -20.89 -1.57
N LEU A 200 -3.31 -20.50 -0.30
CA LEU A 200 -3.27 -21.43 0.82
C LEU A 200 -4.70 -21.58 1.37
N GLY A 201 -5.12 -22.78 1.75
CA GLY A 201 -6.38 -23.01 2.42
C GLY A 201 -6.25 -23.97 3.59
N ILE A 202 -7.16 -23.86 4.56
CA ILE A 202 -7.31 -24.82 5.66
C ILE A 202 -8.79 -25.12 5.82
N GLY A 203 -9.16 -26.38 5.97
CA GLY A 203 -10.54 -26.76 6.25
C GLY A 203 -10.81 -28.24 6.06
N THR A 204 -12.06 -28.55 5.72
CA THR A 204 -12.53 -29.91 5.50
C THR A 204 -12.34 -30.33 4.05
N PHE A 205 -11.96 -31.58 3.83
CA PHE A 205 -11.74 -32.17 2.52
C PHE A 205 -12.48 -33.49 2.37
N GLY A 206 -13.24 -33.61 1.28
CA GLY A 206 -13.92 -34.84 0.90
C GLY A 206 -14.90 -35.32 1.96
N VAL A 207 -15.68 -34.41 2.53
CA VAL A 207 -16.77 -34.71 3.47
C VAL A 207 -18.10 -34.79 2.72
N GLU A 208 -19.09 -35.48 3.28
CA GLU A 208 -20.45 -35.54 2.70
C GLU A 208 -21.20 -34.20 2.81
N SER A 209 -21.00 -33.51 3.93
CA SER A 209 -21.53 -32.17 4.17
C SER A 209 -20.47 -31.29 4.81
N PRO A 210 -20.24 -30.06 4.32
CA PRO A 210 -19.32 -29.13 4.94
C PRO A 210 -19.82 -28.60 6.30
N ILE A 211 -21.10 -28.85 6.65
CA ILE A 211 -21.73 -28.46 7.91
C ILE A 211 -21.72 -29.62 8.92
N ASP A 212 -21.76 -30.87 8.43
CA ASP A 212 -21.76 -32.08 9.27
C ASP A 212 -20.60 -33.00 8.88
N VAL A 213 -19.47 -32.78 9.54
CA VAL A 213 -18.21 -33.52 9.35
C VAL A 213 -18.26 -34.91 10.03
N SER A 214 -19.29 -35.18 10.84
CA SER A 214 -19.40 -36.41 11.64
C SER A 214 -19.97 -37.59 10.85
N ARG A 215 -20.71 -37.32 9.77
CA ARG A 215 -21.27 -38.33 8.86
C ARG A 215 -20.21 -38.76 7.85
N SER A 216 -19.42 -39.76 8.26
CA SER A 216 -18.55 -40.65 7.45
C SER A 216 -17.94 -40.08 6.16
N GLY A 217 -16.62 -39.92 6.15
CA GLY A 217 -15.83 -39.65 4.95
C GLY A 217 -14.99 -38.38 5.05
N GLY A 218 -13.77 -38.42 4.52
CA GLY A 218 -12.89 -37.25 4.47
C GLY A 218 -12.11 -36.96 5.75
N GLY A 219 -11.82 -35.67 5.97
CA GLY A 219 -10.99 -35.19 7.08
C GLY A 219 -10.56 -33.73 6.92
N PHE A 220 -9.50 -33.36 7.62
CA PHE A 220 -8.93 -32.01 7.57
C PHE A 220 -7.79 -31.93 6.56
N ALA A 221 -7.68 -30.81 5.86
CA ALA A 221 -6.59 -30.56 4.92
C ALA A 221 -6.03 -29.14 5.07
N ILE A 222 -4.72 -29.05 4.89
CA ILE A 222 -4.04 -27.82 4.48
C ILE A 222 -3.88 -27.93 2.97
N SER A 223 -4.21 -26.90 2.21
CA SER A 223 -4.42 -26.97 0.76
C SER A 223 -3.61 -25.89 0.05
N PHE A 224 -2.73 -26.31 -0.85
CA PHE A 224 -2.02 -25.45 -1.79
C PHE A 224 -2.71 -25.56 -3.14
N TYR A 225 -3.57 -24.59 -3.44
CA TYR A 225 -4.41 -24.62 -4.64
C TYR A 225 -3.95 -23.60 -5.66
N LEU A 226 -3.71 -24.11 -6.86
CA LEU A 226 -3.47 -23.34 -8.05
C LEU A 226 -4.78 -23.25 -8.84
N ASP A 227 -5.27 -22.01 -8.97
CA ASP A 227 -6.36 -21.65 -9.85
C ASP A 227 -5.88 -21.68 -11.30
N VAL A 228 -6.46 -22.56 -12.13
CA VAL A 228 -6.01 -22.81 -13.51
C VAL A 228 -7.02 -22.28 -14.52
N ILE A 229 -8.31 -22.48 -14.25
CA ILE A 229 -9.39 -22.15 -15.19
C ILE A 229 -10.50 -21.42 -14.44
N GLN A 230 -10.81 -20.21 -14.89
CA GLN A 230 -12.01 -19.51 -14.50
C GLN A 230 -13.17 -19.96 -15.39
N LEU A 231 -14.17 -20.63 -14.80
CA LEU A 231 -15.35 -21.13 -15.54
C LEU A 231 -16.42 -20.06 -15.66
N PHE A 232 -16.63 -19.27 -14.60
CA PHE A 232 -17.57 -18.15 -14.59
C PHE A 232 -16.99 -16.94 -13.83
N GLY A 233 -17.19 -15.73 -14.37
CA GLY A 233 -16.74 -14.48 -13.77
C GLY A 233 -17.88 -13.52 -13.45
N ASN A 234 -17.56 -12.46 -12.70
CA ASN A 234 -18.42 -11.43 -12.07
C ASN A 234 -19.34 -10.62 -13.02
N ARG A 235 -19.94 -11.20 -14.06
CA ARG A 235 -20.92 -10.57 -14.95
C ARG A 235 -22.33 -11.16 -14.82
N MET A 236 -22.73 -11.55 -13.61
CA MET A 236 -24.12 -11.87 -13.29
C MET A 236 -24.53 -11.23 -11.94
N GLY A 237 -24.85 -9.94 -11.96
CA GLY A 237 -25.56 -9.26 -10.86
C GLY A 237 -24.80 -9.15 -9.54
N ARG A 238 -25.53 -9.25 -8.41
CA ARG A 238 -25.05 -9.04 -7.03
C ARG A 238 -24.19 -10.17 -6.44
N PHE A 239 -23.85 -11.20 -7.22
CA PHE A 239 -22.99 -12.29 -6.77
C PHE A 239 -21.52 -11.98 -7.05
N SER A 240 -20.74 -11.77 -6.00
CA SER A 240 -19.30 -11.44 -6.07
C SER A 240 -18.36 -12.65 -6.14
N HIS A 241 -18.90 -13.87 -6.30
CA HIS A 241 -18.14 -15.11 -6.20
C HIS A 241 -17.78 -15.65 -7.59
N LYS A 242 -16.58 -16.24 -7.70
CA LYS A 242 -16.06 -16.83 -8.95
C LYS A 242 -16.14 -18.35 -8.89
N ILE A 243 -16.48 -18.99 -10.00
CA ILE A 243 -16.45 -20.46 -10.13
C ILE A 243 -15.18 -20.83 -10.89
N ASN A 244 -14.27 -21.52 -10.20
CA ASN A 244 -12.95 -21.83 -10.72
C ASN A 244 -12.65 -23.32 -10.63
N ALA A 245 -11.78 -23.78 -11.52
CA ALA A 245 -11.24 -25.13 -11.54
C ALA A 245 -9.72 -25.09 -11.46
N GLY A 246 -9.16 -26.00 -10.68
CA GLY A 246 -7.73 -25.98 -10.42
C GLY A 246 -7.21 -27.25 -9.79
N ILE A 247 -5.90 -27.24 -9.51
CA ILE A 247 -5.17 -28.37 -8.96
C ILE A 247 -4.75 -28.01 -7.54
N ASP A 248 -4.82 -28.99 -6.66
CA ASP A 248 -4.51 -28.85 -5.26
C ASP A 248 -3.58 -29.95 -4.75
N ILE A 249 -2.57 -29.54 -3.99
CA ILE A 249 -1.75 -30.44 -3.20
C ILE A 249 -2.06 -30.18 -1.73
N SER A 250 -2.48 -31.24 -1.03
CA SER A 250 -2.92 -31.13 0.35
C SER A 250 -2.30 -32.17 1.27
N PRO A 251 -1.55 -31.76 2.31
CA PRO A 251 -1.46 -32.55 3.54
C PRO A 251 -2.86 -32.78 4.10
N PHE A 252 -3.25 -34.05 4.21
CA PHE A 252 -4.58 -34.49 4.58
C PHE A 252 -4.54 -35.41 5.80
N LEU A 253 -5.42 -35.10 6.75
CA LEU A 253 -5.62 -35.77 8.02
C LEU A 253 -7.01 -36.41 8.01
N PRO A 254 -7.14 -37.62 7.44
CA PRO A 254 -8.41 -38.34 7.47
C PRO A 254 -8.80 -38.71 8.90
N ILE A 255 -10.09 -38.72 9.19
CA ILE A 255 -10.61 -39.12 10.50
C ILE A 255 -10.42 -40.64 10.65
N GLY A 256 -9.70 -41.08 11.68
CA GLY A 256 -9.51 -42.51 11.99
C GLY A 256 -8.49 -43.24 11.12
N HIS A 257 -7.75 -42.54 10.25
CA HIS A 257 -6.78 -43.12 9.33
C HIS A 257 -5.42 -42.39 9.37
N LYS A 258 -4.42 -42.91 8.66
CA LYS A 258 -3.08 -42.30 8.64
C LYS A 258 -3.06 -40.98 7.85
N PRO A 259 -2.29 -39.97 8.33
CA PRO A 259 -1.97 -38.78 7.57
C PRO A 259 -1.37 -39.12 6.20
N ARG A 260 -1.69 -38.33 5.18
CA ARG A 260 -1.31 -38.58 3.78
C ARG A 260 -1.22 -37.28 2.98
N ILE A 261 -0.64 -37.35 1.79
CA ILE A 261 -0.63 -36.23 0.85
C ILE A 261 -1.56 -36.58 -0.30
N LEU A 262 -2.45 -35.66 -0.64
CA LEU A 262 -3.37 -35.76 -1.76
C LEU A 262 -2.96 -34.83 -2.88
N LEU A 263 -2.98 -35.33 -4.12
CA LEU A 263 -3.13 -34.50 -5.31
C LEU A 263 -4.59 -34.58 -5.73
N SER A 264 -5.26 -33.44 -5.83
CA SER A 264 -6.67 -33.37 -6.20
C SER A 264 -6.93 -32.32 -7.27
N ALA A 265 -7.93 -32.57 -8.11
CA ALA A 265 -8.58 -31.54 -8.88
C ALA A 265 -9.75 -30.99 -8.07
N ARG A 266 -10.02 -29.70 -8.16
CA ARG A 266 -11.17 -29.08 -7.49
C ARG A 266 -11.87 -28.11 -8.41
N VAL A 267 -13.19 -28.18 -8.41
CA VAL A 267 -14.07 -27.18 -9.00
C VAL A 267 -14.88 -26.58 -7.87
N GLY A 268 -14.92 -25.26 -7.77
CA GLY A 268 -15.59 -24.65 -6.63
C GLY A 268 -15.80 -23.15 -6.74
N ILE A 269 -16.61 -22.67 -5.81
CA ILE A 269 -16.88 -21.27 -5.59
C ILE A 269 -15.75 -20.73 -4.73
N LEU A 270 -15.02 -19.76 -5.27
CA LEU A 270 -14.04 -18.96 -4.55
C LEU A 270 -14.63 -17.56 -4.31
N PRO A 271 -14.22 -16.90 -3.22
CA PRO A 271 -14.62 -15.52 -2.93
C PRO A 271 -14.10 -14.53 -3.99
#